data_AF-A0A7Y6TY17-F1
#
_entry.id   AF-A0A7Y6TY17-F1
#
_cell.length_a   1.000
_cell.length_b   1.000
_cell.length_c   1.000
_cell.angle_alpha   90.00
_cell.angle_beta   90.00
_cell.angle_gamma   90.00
#
_symmetry.space_group_name_H-M   'P 1'
#
loop_
_entity.id
_entity.type
_entity.pdbx_description
1 polymer ?
#
loop_
_entity_poly.entity_id
_entity_poly.type
_entity_poly.pdbx_seq_one_letter_code
_entity_poly.pdbx_strand_id
1 'polypeptide(L)' 'MSAEPAITRTWSVGRYTAHLSVARPKPGAVMCAVIEWTPGVPRDFTDRDYQKYRDGRDRALSQIAAELGINVAVVEA' A
#
# COMPACT_ATOMS: atom_id res chain seq x y z
N MET A 1 5.42 -19.60 14.56
CA MET A 1 4.73 -18.69 13.61
C MET A 1 5.24 -19.02 12.22
N SER A 2 4.41 -19.56 11.32
CA SER A 2 4.79 -19.73 9.93
C SER A 2 4.63 -18.38 9.23
N ALA A 3 5.69 -17.86 8.60
CA ALA A 3 5.63 -16.60 7.89
C ALA A 3 4.90 -16.82 6.56
N GLU A 4 3.64 -16.38 6.46
CA GLU A 4 2.95 -16.32 5.16
C GLU A 4 3.60 -15.20 4.33
N PRO A 5 3.91 -15.44 3.03
CA PRO A 5 4.51 -14.40 2.18
C PRO A 5 3.53 -13.23 2.04
N ALA A 6 4.00 -12.02 2.35
CA ALA A 6 3.24 -10.81 2.13
C ALA A 6 3.09 -10.51 0.64
N ILE A 7 1.92 -10.04 0.23
CA ILE A 7 1.69 -9.51 -1.12
C ILE A 7 2.22 -8.09 -1.12
N THR A 8 3.12 -7.78 -2.07
CA THR A 8 3.82 -6.50 -2.10
C THR A 8 3.56 -5.71 -3.37
N ARG A 9 3.50 -4.38 -3.27
CA ARG A 9 3.44 -3.46 -4.41
C ARG A 9 4.35 -2.27 -4.17
N THR A 10 4.96 -1.80 -5.25
CA THR A 10 5.93 -0.72 -5.19
C THR A 10 5.59 0.34 -6.23
N TRP A 11 5.69 1.62 -5.87
CA TRP A 11 5.57 2.72 -6.81
C TRP A 11 6.42 3.92 -6.39
N SER A 12 6.82 4.71 -7.38
CA SER A 12 7.62 5.91 -7.17
C SER A 12 6.74 7.14 -6.91
N VAL A 13 7.20 7.98 -5.99
CA VAL A 13 6.61 9.28 -5.64
C VAL A 13 7.73 10.31 -5.61
N GLY A 14 7.96 10.95 -6.76
CA GLY A 14 9.10 11.86 -6.93
C GLY A 14 10.42 11.09 -6.77
N ARG A 15 11.23 11.49 -5.77
CA ARG A 15 12.50 10.81 -5.44
C ARG A 15 12.35 9.64 -4.46
N TYR A 16 11.15 9.45 -3.91
CA TYR A 16 10.86 8.40 -2.95
C TYR A 16 10.22 7.20 -3.64
N THR A 17 10.36 6.03 -3.03
CA THR A 17 9.69 4.81 -3.44
C THR A 17 8.90 4.26 -2.25
N ALA A 18 7.60 4.04 -2.46
CA ALA A 18 6.71 3.40 -1.50
C ALA A 18 6.70 1.90 -1.73
N HIS A 19 6.77 1.13 -0.64
CA HIS A 19 6.70 -0.33 -0.63
C HIS A 19 5.52 -0.75 0.26
N LEU A 20 4.39 -1.08 -0.35
CA LEU A 20 3.22 -1.63 0.32
C LEU A 20 3.39 -3.13 0.52
N SER A 21 3.13 -3.60 1.74
CA SER A 21 3.07 -5.01 2.10
C SER A 21 1.77 -5.33 2.82
N VAL A 22 1.08 -6.38 2.40
CA VAL A 22 -0.19 -6.84 2.97
C VAL A 22 -0.14 -8.34 3.18
N ALA A 23 -0.42 -8.80 4.40
CA ALA A 23 -0.63 -10.22 4.66
C ALA A 23 -1.93 -10.69 4.01
N ARG A 24 -2.04 -11.95 3.60
CA ARG A 24 -3.25 -12.45 2.94
C ARG A 24 -4.45 -12.33 3.89
N PRO A 25 -5.49 -11.55 3.54
CA PRO A 25 -6.66 -11.39 4.39
C PRO A 25 -7.41 -12.71 4.56
N LYS A 26 -7.88 -12.96 5.79
CA LYS A 26 -8.75 -14.08 6.12
C LYS A 26 -10.19 -13.58 6.29
N PRO A 27 -11.22 -14.34 5.90
CA PRO A 27 -12.60 -13.93 6.10
C PRO A 27 -12.88 -13.56 7.57
N GLY A 28 -13.46 -12.38 7.79
CA GLY A 28 -13.77 -11.86 9.13
C GLY A 28 -12.57 -11.34 9.94
N ALA A 29 -11.35 -11.35 9.39
CA ALA A 29 -10.17 -10.84 10.07
C ALA A 29 -9.90 -9.37 9.73
N VAL A 30 -9.47 -8.60 10.74
CA VAL A 30 -8.85 -7.28 10.54
C VAL A 30 -7.35 -7.49 10.36
N MET A 31 -6.77 -6.87 9.34
CA MET A 31 -5.33 -6.96 9.07
C MET A 31 -4.76 -5.57 8.78
N CYS A 32 -3.47 -5.40 9.06
CA CYS A 32 -2.74 -4.18 8.75
C CYS A 32 -2.04 -4.31 7.40
N ALA A 33 -2.07 -3.22 6.63
CA ALA A 33 -1.14 -2.98 5.54
C ALA A 33 0.00 -2.08 6.05
N VAL A 34 1.22 -2.32 5.59
CA VAL A 34 2.38 -1.50 5.96
C VAL A 34 2.94 -0.86 4.68
N ILE A 35 3.29 0.42 4.75
CA ILE A 35 4.01 1.12 3.69
C ILE A 35 5.36 1.59 4.23
N GLU A 36 6.42 1.05 3.63
CA GLU A 36 7.80 1.46 3.90
C GLU A 36 8.30 2.37 2.78
N TRP A 37 9.29 3.20 3.09
CA TRP A 37 9.79 4.23 2.16
C TRP A 37 11.29 4.14 1.98
N THR A 38 11.72 4.22 0.73
CA THR A 38 13.14 4.32 0.34
C THR A 38 13.38 5.68 -0.33
N PRO A 39 14.47 6.41 -0.03
CA PRO A 39 15.59 6.07 0.88
C PRO A 39 15.28 6.31 2.37
N GLY A 40 14.10 6.83 2.68
CA GLY A 40 13.62 7.04 4.04
C GLY A 40 12.23 7.66 4.02
N VAL A 41 11.63 7.86 5.19
CA VAL A 41 10.30 8.46 5.31
C VAL A 41 10.31 9.88 4.74
N PRO A 42 9.43 10.21 3.77
CA PRO A 42 9.33 11.55 3.22
C PRO A 42 9.00 12.58 4.30
N ARG A 43 9.73 13.70 4.31
CA ARG A 43 9.50 14.82 5.25
C ARG A 43 9.07 16.11 4.56
N ASP A 44 9.07 16.08 3.23
CA ASP A 44 8.99 17.22 2.33
C ASP A 44 8.01 16.95 1.18
N PHE A 45 6.97 16.16 1.43
CA PHE A 45 5.92 15.93 0.45
C PHE A 45 5.21 17.23 0.10
N THR A 46 5.24 17.55 -1.19
CA THR A 46 4.34 18.54 -1.77
C THR A 46 2.95 17.94 -1.93
N ASP A 47 1.93 18.78 -2.11
CA ASP A 47 0.57 18.31 -2.40
C ASP A 47 0.52 17.39 -3.63
N ARG A 48 1.37 17.68 -4.63
CA ARG A 48 1.50 16.85 -5.83
C ARG A 48 2.08 15.47 -5.52
N ASP A 49 3.04 15.39 -4.61
CA ASP A 49 3.62 14.11 -4.20
C ASP A 49 2.62 13.32 -3.36
N TYR A 50 1.86 14.00 -2.50
CA TYR A 50 0.77 13.38 -1.75
C TYR A 50 -0.30 12.79 -2.68
N GLN A 51 -0.70 13.52 -3.73
CA GLN A 51 -1.65 13.00 -4.72
C GLN A 51 -1.08 11.77 -5.45
N LYS A 52 0.17 11.83 -5.92
CA LYS A 52 0.83 10.66 -6.54
C LYS A 52 0.91 9.46 -5.61
N TYR A 53 1.15 9.70 -4.32
CA TYR A 53 1.15 8.65 -3.32
C TYR A 53 -0.23 8.00 -3.21
N ARG A 54 -1.31 8.78 -3.11
CA ARG A 54 -2.69 8.27 -3.04
C ARG A 54 -3.05 7.47 -4.29
N ASP A 55 -2.78 8.02 -5.48
CA ASP A 55 -3.05 7.34 -6.75
C ASP A 55 -2.33 5.99 -6.83
N GLY A 56 -1.07 5.95 -6.39
CA GLY A 56 -0.27 4.72 -6.35
C GLY A 56 -0.78 3.70 -5.34
N ARG A 57 -1.15 4.14 -4.13
CA ARG A 57 -1.74 3.29 -3.08
C ARG A 57 -3.05 2.69 -3.55
N ASP A 58 -3.95 3.50 -4.07
CA ASP A 58 -5.31 3.08 -4.45
C ASP A 58 -5.23 2.09 -5.62
N ARG A 59 -4.36 2.34 -6.59
CA ARG A 59 -4.06 1.38 -7.66
C ARG A 59 -3.48 0.08 -7.13
N ALA A 60 -2.51 0.14 -6.23
CA ALA A 60 -1.88 -1.04 -5.65
C ALA A 60 -2.89 -1.90 -4.87
N LEU A 61 -3.72 -1.27 -4.05
CA LEU A 61 -4.79 -1.95 -3.31
C LEU A 61 -5.85 -2.54 -4.24
N SER A 62 -6.25 -1.84 -5.29
CA SER A 62 -7.19 -2.37 -6.29
C SER A 62 -6.63 -3.60 -7.02
N GLN A 63 -5.34 -3.61 -7.37
CA GLN A 63 -4.68 -4.78 -7.96
C GLN A 63 -4.65 -5.97 -7.02
N ILE A 64 -4.28 -5.74 -5.74
CA ILE A 64 -4.28 -6.79 -4.72
C ILE A 64 -5.70 -7.34 -4.51
N ALA A 65 -6.70 -6.46 -4.49
CA ALA A 65 -8.09 -6.84 -4.35
C ALA A 65 -8.57 -7.73 -5.50
N ALA A 66 -8.22 -7.38 -6.74
CA ALA A 66 -8.52 -8.19 -7.92
C ALA A 66 -7.84 -9.56 -7.87
N GLU A 67 -6.56 -9.62 -7.49
CA GLU A 67 -5.80 -10.89 -7.36
C GLU A 67 -6.36 -11.82 -6.29
N LEU A 68 -6.95 -11.25 -5.23
CA LEU A 68 -7.53 -12.01 -4.13
C LEU A 68 -9.03 -12.27 -4.32
N GLY A 69 -9.67 -11.69 -5.32
CA GLY A 69 -11.12 -11.77 -5.51
C GLY A 69 -11.91 -11.10 -4.39
N ILE A 70 -11.40 -10.01 -3.83
CA ILE A 70 -12.04 -9.24 -2.74
C ILE A 70 -12.32 -7.80 -3.19
N ASN A 71 -13.09 -7.08 -2.37
CA ASN A 71 -13.28 -5.63 -2.51
C ASN A 71 -12.35 -4.87 -1.57
N VAL A 72 -11.99 -3.65 -1.96
CA VAL A 72 -11.21 -2.73 -1.12
C VAL A 72 -11.83 -1.35 -1.14
N ALA A 73 -11.83 -0.68 0.01
CA ALA A 73 -12.20 0.71 0.16
C ALA A 73 -11.15 1.41 1.04
N VAL A 74 -10.83 2.65 0.71
CA VAL A 74 -9.91 3.48 1.49
C VAL A 74 -10.70 4.64 2.09
N VAL A 75 -10.52 4.86 3.38
CA VAL A 75 -11.13 5.96 4.12
C VAL A 75 -10.01 6.86 4.65
N GLU A 76 -10.07 8.13 4.30
CA GLU A 76 -9.12 9.17 4.72
C GLU A 76 -9.90 10.31 5.37
N ALA A 77 -9.29 10.95 6.37
CA ALA A 77 -9.86 12.07 7.12
C ALA A 77 -9.28 13.42 6.64
#